data_AF-A0A0C2GHS2-F1
#
_entry.id   AF-A0A0C2GHS2-F1
#
_cell.length_a   1.000
_cell.length_b   1.000
_cell.length_c   1.000
_cell.angle_alpha   90.00
_cell.angle_beta   90.00
_cell.angle_gamma   90.00
#
_symmetry.space_group_name_H-M   'P 1'
#
loop_
_entity.id
_entity.type
_entity.pdbx_description
1 polymer ?
#
loop_
_entity_poly.entity_id
_entity_poly.type
_entity_poly.pdbx_seq_one_letter_code
_entity_poly.pdbx_strand_id
1 'polypeptide(L)'
;MEVVTNVHLLRVDVNVWRSMASFSERNAEQVKFELRGHNAPAFLGFETQDLSNIAYGDVHVPSIALKDIPVQREQLRLKLSYGNKKVTTFNADLSQKQVTKSGFSLVWQPTDASTSASIVKFPFERRAAKDLLVELEVFDKMFLQRKDMIRLVGKVSLDQLLPPTNSKSAHNVADVSLRSKDTDPEMSARVSITTSVTLNRELQLIAGEFMEHQVQSDSHLSYLCQCAALNRGGLTPTTTVHIATHSVVDTRDGARYTVQVVHSAALLLSMILVYGREHRLLAMAHLIGADSLPSRDQLDSNLQFLPHLSNADERAFVIVNRDGDYAIVKGRWTGFSRKQPAAKGQKAKPGSAGRLLVDAFNLLKNTVQKIEVPSPEGSTLFMLKRVCLASE
;
A
#
# COMPACT_ATOMS: atom_id res chain seq x y z
N MET A 1 4.84 -37.70 16.41
CA MET A 1 5.44 -36.42 16.85
C MET A 1 4.85 -35.33 16.00
N GLU A 2 3.64 -34.90 16.37
CA GLU A 2 2.96 -33.73 15.79
C GLU A 2 3.17 -32.59 16.77
N VAL A 3 3.93 -31.57 16.36
CA VAL A 3 4.14 -30.38 17.17
C VAL A 3 2.93 -29.48 16.95
N VAL A 4 1.96 -29.60 17.85
CA VAL A 4 0.82 -28.71 18.00
C VAL A 4 1.33 -27.34 18.46
N THR A 5 1.51 -26.40 17.54
CA THR A 5 1.75 -24.99 17.88
C THR A 5 0.43 -24.33 18.28
N ASN A 6 0.22 -24.22 19.59
CA ASN A 6 -0.82 -23.37 20.19
C ASN A 6 -0.58 -21.91 19.79
N VAL A 7 -1.40 -21.40 18.86
CA VAL A 7 -1.50 -19.96 18.59
C VAL A 7 -2.45 -19.37 19.62
N HIS A 8 -1.91 -18.68 20.63
CA HIS A 8 -2.71 -17.91 21.56
C HIS A 8 -3.33 -16.71 20.81
N LEU A 9 -4.63 -16.83 20.50
CA LEU A 9 -5.46 -15.71 20.04
C LEU A 9 -5.44 -14.58 21.07
N LEU A 10 -5.05 -13.39 20.63
CA LEU A 10 -5.41 -12.13 21.29
C LEU A 10 -6.93 -12.02 21.30
N ARG A 11 -7.51 -12.33 22.46
CA ARG A 11 -8.92 -12.14 22.77
C ARG A 11 -9.13 -10.63 22.96
N VAL A 12 -9.37 -9.90 21.87
CA VAL A 12 -9.88 -8.52 21.96
C VAL A 12 -11.22 -8.58 22.68
N ASP A 13 -11.30 -7.94 23.84
CA ASP A 13 -12.43 -8.07 24.75
C ASP A 13 -13.73 -7.57 24.10
N VAL A 14 -14.67 -8.49 23.89
CA VAL A 14 -15.96 -8.32 23.19
C VAL A 14 -16.87 -7.32 23.93
N ASN A 15 -16.52 -6.91 25.15
CA ASN A 15 -17.34 -6.01 25.97
C ASN A 15 -17.17 -4.52 25.65
N VAL A 16 -16.13 -4.14 24.90
CA VAL A 16 -15.84 -2.73 24.57
C VAL A 16 -16.85 -2.13 23.57
N TRP A 17 -17.48 -2.96 22.74
CA TRP A 17 -18.30 -2.50 21.60
C TRP A 17 -19.73 -2.07 21.94
N ARG A 18 -20.20 -2.24 23.20
CA ARG A 18 -21.63 -2.20 23.54
C ARG A 18 -22.18 -0.93 24.19
N SER A 19 -21.37 0.08 24.52
CA SER A 19 -21.79 1.09 25.52
C SER A 19 -22.52 2.35 25.03
N MET A 20 -22.66 2.66 23.74
CA MET A 20 -23.04 4.03 23.34
C MET A 20 -24.03 4.08 22.16
N ALA A 21 -25.29 4.36 22.46
CA ALA A 21 -26.34 4.65 21.49
C ALA A 21 -27.44 5.55 22.10
N SER A 22 -27.44 6.86 21.79
CA SER A 22 -28.63 7.72 21.71
C SER A 22 -28.23 9.17 21.36
N PHE A 23 -28.79 9.74 20.29
CA PHE A 23 -29.56 11.01 20.25
C PHE A 23 -29.55 11.67 18.84
N SER A 24 -30.67 12.30 18.49
CA SER A 24 -31.12 12.75 17.16
C SER A 24 -30.69 14.20 16.81
N GLU A 25 -30.30 14.52 15.57
CA GLU A 25 -31.09 14.97 14.41
C GLU A 25 -31.54 16.46 14.44
N ARG A 26 -31.03 17.29 13.50
CA ARG A 26 -31.81 18.26 12.70
C ARG A 26 -31.00 19.01 11.62
N ASN A 27 -31.54 18.92 10.42
CA ASN A 27 -31.64 19.84 9.27
C ASN A 27 -30.41 20.39 8.52
N ALA A 28 -30.53 20.21 7.21
CA ALA A 28 -29.57 20.41 6.14
C ALA A 28 -29.80 21.73 5.40
N GLU A 29 -28.74 22.26 4.80
CA GLU A 29 -28.76 22.81 3.43
C GLU A 29 -27.32 22.95 2.90
N GLN A 30 -27.10 22.46 1.67
CA GLN A 30 -25.90 22.61 0.82
C GLN A 30 -24.52 22.37 1.46
N VAL A 31 -24.01 21.14 1.40
CA VAL A 31 -22.65 20.83 1.91
C VAL A 31 -21.77 20.29 0.79
N LYS A 32 -20.99 21.21 0.21
CA LYS A 32 -19.62 21.01 -0.27
C LYS A 32 -18.96 19.95 0.62
N PHE A 33 -18.36 18.87 0.08
CA PHE A 33 -17.64 17.86 0.88
C PHE A 33 -16.52 18.54 1.70
N GLU A 34 -16.85 19.12 2.84
CA GLU A 34 -15.93 19.44 3.92
C GLU A 34 -15.91 18.21 4.80
N LEU A 35 -15.16 17.20 4.35
CA LEU A 35 -14.41 16.45 5.35
C LEU A 35 -13.57 17.52 6.04
N ARG A 36 -13.93 17.89 7.28
CA ARG A 36 -13.08 18.76 8.10
C ARG A 36 -11.80 17.96 8.35
N GLY A 37 -10.90 18.03 7.37
CA GLY A 37 -9.58 17.45 7.44
C GLY A 37 -9.02 17.82 8.79
N HIS A 38 -8.52 16.82 9.50
CA HIS A 38 -7.87 17.07 10.77
C HIS A 38 -6.78 18.13 10.55
N ASN A 39 -6.60 19.02 11.53
CA ASN A 39 -5.51 20.00 11.52
C ASN A 39 -4.23 19.28 11.07
N ALA A 40 -3.61 19.85 10.04
CA ALA A 40 -2.65 19.21 9.13
C ALA A 40 -1.82 18.07 9.75
N PRO A 41 -1.61 16.94 9.05
CA PRO A 41 -0.76 15.84 9.51
C PRO A 41 0.64 16.26 9.97
N ALA A 42 1.13 17.41 9.52
CA ALA A 42 2.35 18.06 9.99
C ALA A 42 2.39 18.30 11.51
N PHE A 43 1.25 18.54 12.17
CA PHE A 43 1.17 18.79 13.62
C PHE A 43 1.16 17.52 14.47
N LEU A 44 0.88 16.36 13.85
CA LEU A 44 0.91 15.04 14.50
C LEU A 44 2.33 14.44 14.51
N GLY A 45 3.31 15.13 13.93
CA GLY A 45 4.73 14.73 13.96
C GLY A 45 5.06 13.56 13.02
N PHE A 46 4.29 13.33 11.96
CA PHE A 46 4.57 12.25 11.02
C PHE A 46 5.85 12.48 10.21
N GLU A 47 6.68 11.45 10.12
CA GLU A 47 7.88 11.48 9.28
C GLU A 47 7.66 10.93 7.88
N THR A 48 8.52 11.34 6.95
CA THR A 48 8.56 10.77 5.61
C THR A 48 8.95 9.30 5.67
N GLN A 49 8.24 8.46 4.94
CA GLN A 49 8.66 7.09 4.76
C GLN A 49 9.98 7.07 3.99
N ASP A 50 11.03 6.58 4.64
CA ASP A 50 12.35 6.52 4.03
C ASP A 50 12.44 5.39 3.00
N LEU A 51 12.31 5.75 1.72
CA LEU A 51 12.43 4.85 0.58
C LEU A 51 13.87 4.36 0.36
N SER A 52 14.88 4.96 1.03
CA SER A 52 16.23 4.41 1.00
C SER A 52 16.33 3.03 1.63
N ASN A 53 15.35 2.64 2.46
CA ASN A 53 15.35 1.37 3.19
C ASN A 53 14.55 0.26 2.48
N ILE A 54 14.22 0.43 1.20
CA ILE A 54 13.57 -0.63 0.42
C ILE A 54 14.57 -1.77 0.18
N ALA A 55 14.46 -2.85 0.96
CA ALA A 55 15.32 -4.01 0.81
C ALA A 55 14.93 -4.91 -0.37
N TYR A 56 13.64 -4.97 -0.71
CA TYR A 56 13.12 -5.85 -1.76
C TYR A 56 11.74 -5.39 -2.25
N GLY A 57 11.34 -5.88 -3.42
CA GLY A 57 10.03 -5.56 -4.00
C GLY A 57 9.93 -6.02 -5.45
N ASP A 58 9.00 -5.41 -6.17
CA ASP A 58 8.89 -5.54 -7.62
C ASP A 58 9.17 -4.18 -8.28
N VAL A 59 10.03 -4.19 -9.30
CA VAL A 59 10.13 -3.09 -10.27
C VAL A 59 9.10 -3.34 -11.37
N HIS A 60 8.33 -2.31 -11.64
CA HIS A 60 7.38 -2.23 -12.73
C HIS A 60 7.91 -1.23 -13.75
N VAL A 61 7.84 -1.58 -15.02
CA VAL A 61 8.26 -0.69 -16.10
C VAL A 61 7.01 -0.37 -16.92
N PRO A 62 6.38 0.81 -16.69
CA PRO A 62 5.28 1.28 -17.52
C PRO A 62 5.74 1.60 -18.95
N SER A 63 6.92 2.19 -19.13
CA SER A 63 7.34 2.62 -20.46
C SER A 63 8.84 2.54 -20.69
N ILE A 64 9.20 2.31 -21.95
CA ILE A 64 10.57 2.33 -22.44
C ILE A 64 10.60 3.18 -23.70
N ALA A 65 11.51 4.15 -23.75
CA ALA A 65 11.75 4.99 -24.92
C ALA A 65 13.16 4.77 -25.45
N LEU A 66 13.28 4.32 -26.69
CA LEU A 66 14.54 4.22 -27.42
C LEU A 66 14.73 5.48 -28.28
N LYS A 67 15.90 6.11 -28.15
CA LYS A 67 16.31 7.34 -28.84
C LYS A 67 17.68 7.13 -29.49
N ASP A 68 18.02 8.02 -30.42
CA ASP A 68 19.34 8.12 -31.04
C ASP A 68 19.78 6.81 -31.71
N ILE A 69 18.89 6.17 -32.48
CA ILE A 69 19.19 4.91 -33.18
C ILE A 69 20.21 5.20 -34.29
N PRO A 70 21.39 4.57 -34.29
CA PRO A 70 22.53 5.01 -35.10
C PRO A 70 22.41 4.73 -36.59
N VAL A 71 21.60 3.74 -36.99
CA VAL A 71 21.47 3.29 -38.39
C VAL A 71 20.03 2.86 -38.68
N GLN A 72 19.52 3.21 -39.87
CA GLN A 72 18.23 2.70 -40.35
C GLN A 72 18.41 1.25 -40.83
N ARG A 73 17.74 0.32 -40.15
CA ARG A 73 17.54 -1.06 -40.59
C ARG A 73 16.07 -1.41 -40.47
N GLU A 74 15.64 -2.45 -41.17
CA GLU A 74 14.22 -2.84 -41.23
C GLU A 74 13.71 -3.44 -39.93
N GLN A 75 14.56 -4.15 -39.18
CA GLN A 75 14.15 -4.86 -37.99
C GLN A 75 14.93 -4.41 -36.76
N LEU A 76 14.20 -4.31 -35.66
CA LEU A 76 14.73 -3.95 -34.36
C LEU A 76 14.28 -4.94 -33.30
N ARG A 77 15.21 -5.34 -32.43
CA ARG A 77 14.94 -6.17 -31.27
C ARG A 77 15.62 -5.63 -30.03
N LEU A 78 14.81 -5.31 -29.02
CA LEU A 78 15.28 -4.90 -27.70
C LEU A 78 15.08 -6.05 -26.70
N LYS A 79 16.17 -6.56 -26.13
CA LYS A 79 16.13 -7.61 -25.10
C LYS A 79 16.47 -7.01 -23.74
N LEU A 80 15.69 -7.39 -22.74
CA LEU A 80 15.92 -7.00 -21.35
C LEU A 80 16.19 -8.24 -20.52
N SER A 81 17.27 -8.21 -19.74
CA SER A 81 17.62 -9.28 -18.79
C SER A 81 18.00 -8.68 -17.45
N TYR A 82 17.48 -9.24 -16.35
CA TYR A 82 17.81 -8.81 -14.99
C TYR A 82 18.69 -9.87 -14.34
N GLY A 83 19.98 -9.53 -14.17
CA GLY A 83 21.05 -10.51 -14.00
C GLY A 83 21.03 -11.55 -15.13
N ASN A 84 21.00 -12.84 -14.77
CA ASN A 84 21.03 -13.93 -15.75
C ASN A 84 19.63 -14.34 -16.26
N LYS A 85 18.56 -13.68 -15.79
CA LYS A 85 17.20 -14.03 -16.18
C LYS A 85 16.70 -13.08 -17.26
N LYS A 86 16.30 -13.63 -18.41
CA LYS A 86 15.59 -12.89 -19.44
C LYS A 86 14.27 -12.39 -18.88
N VAL A 87 14.03 -11.08 -18.99
CA VAL A 87 12.79 -10.44 -18.54
C VAL A 87 11.80 -10.37 -19.69
N THR A 88 12.21 -9.80 -20.82
CA THR A 88 11.34 -9.72 -22.02
C THR A 88 12.15 -9.45 -23.29
N THR A 89 11.46 -9.48 -24.44
CA THR A 89 11.99 -9.05 -25.72
C THR A 89 10.92 -8.30 -26.50
N PHE A 90 11.25 -7.11 -26.95
CA PHE A 90 10.42 -6.32 -27.84
C PHE A 90 10.98 -6.41 -29.25
N ASN A 91 10.09 -6.53 -30.24
CA ASN A 91 10.45 -6.46 -31.65
C ASN A 91 9.70 -5.29 -32.28
N ALA A 92 10.31 -4.62 -33.26
CA ALA A 92 9.67 -3.58 -34.05
C ALA A 92 10.13 -3.68 -35.51
N ASP A 93 9.17 -3.51 -36.42
CA ASP A 93 9.42 -3.35 -37.84
C ASP A 93 9.51 -1.85 -38.17
N LEU A 94 10.60 -1.47 -38.81
CA LEU A 94 10.96 -0.11 -39.16
C LEU A 94 10.99 0.11 -40.69
N SER A 95 10.63 -0.89 -41.51
CA SER A 95 10.66 -0.82 -42.98
C SER A 95 9.93 0.41 -43.54
N GLN A 96 8.82 0.80 -42.93
CA GLN A 96 8.02 1.97 -43.33
C GLN A 96 8.32 3.25 -42.51
N LYS A 97 9.31 3.22 -41.60
CA LYS A 97 9.62 4.33 -40.70
C LYS A 97 10.93 5.00 -41.09
N GLN A 98 10.92 6.33 -41.21
CA GLN A 98 12.16 7.12 -41.36
C GLN A 98 12.81 7.35 -39.99
N VAL A 99 13.68 6.42 -39.60
CA VAL A 99 14.31 6.35 -38.26
C VAL A 99 15.40 7.41 -38.06
N THR A 100 16.00 7.92 -39.14
CA THR A 100 17.16 8.84 -39.12
C THR A 100 16.79 10.32 -38.91
N LYS A 101 15.51 10.66 -38.76
CA LYS A 101 15.11 12.02 -38.40
C LYS A 101 15.53 12.32 -36.97
N SER A 102 16.20 13.46 -36.74
CA SER A 102 16.49 13.95 -35.39
C SER A 102 15.18 14.01 -34.58
N GLY A 103 15.13 13.31 -33.45
CA GLY A 103 13.94 13.23 -32.60
C GLY A 103 13.04 12.00 -32.82
N PHE A 104 13.39 11.07 -33.72
CA PHE A 104 12.71 9.77 -33.76
C PHE A 104 12.91 9.03 -32.44
N SER A 105 11.80 8.64 -31.80
CA SER A 105 11.81 7.81 -30.61
C SER A 105 10.82 6.66 -30.75
N LEU A 106 11.25 5.45 -30.41
CA LEU A 106 10.35 4.31 -30.34
C LEU A 106 9.97 4.07 -28.89
N VAL A 107 8.67 4.12 -28.62
CA VAL A 107 8.14 4.02 -27.25
C VAL A 107 7.30 2.74 -27.14
N TRP A 108 7.62 1.94 -26.13
CA TRP A 108 6.78 0.83 -25.70
C TRP A 108 6.03 1.24 -24.43
N GLN A 109 4.72 1.08 -24.44
CA GLN A 109 3.78 1.40 -23.37
C GLN A 109 2.64 0.36 -23.34
N PRO A 110 1.88 0.24 -22.24
CA PRO A 110 0.73 -0.64 -22.18
C PRO A 110 -0.32 -0.14 -23.17
N THR A 111 -0.96 -1.04 -23.91
CA THR A 111 -2.09 -0.69 -24.77
C THR A 111 -3.37 -0.62 -23.94
N ASP A 112 -4.37 0.14 -24.40
CA ASP A 112 -5.67 0.31 -23.71
C ASP A 112 -6.41 -1.01 -23.42
N ALA A 113 -6.08 -2.08 -24.15
CA ALA A 113 -6.61 -3.43 -23.94
C ALA A 113 -5.90 -4.20 -22.79
N SER A 114 -4.83 -3.67 -22.22
CA SER A 114 -4.05 -4.35 -21.18
C SER A 114 -4.56 -4.04 -19.78
N THR A 115 -4.79 -5.08 -18.98
CA THR A 115 -5.18 -4.95 -17.55
C THR A 115 -4.00 -4.60 -16.64
N SER A 116 -2.79 -4.49 -17.19
CA SER A 116 -1.55 -4.20 -16.48
C SER A 116 -1.04 -2.82 -16.86
N ALA A 117 -0.87 -1.93 -15.88
CA ALA A 117 -0.25 -0.62 -16.06
C ALA A 117 1.26 -0.70 -16.39
N SER A 118 1.80 -1.90 -16.62
CA SER A 118 3.23 -2.12 -16.86
C SER A 118 3.48 -3.18 -17.93
N ILE A 119 4.41 -2.88 -18.84
CA ILE A 119 4.84 -3.77 -19.92
C ILE A 119 5.87 -4.79 -19.46
N VAL A 120 6.58 -4.50 -18.38
CA VAL A 120 7.56 -5.38 -17.76
C VAL A 120 7.44 -5.31 -16.24
N LYS A 121 7.60 -6.46 -15.59
CA LYS A 121 7.67 -6.58 -14.15
C LYS A 121 8.76 -7.58 -13.76
N PHE A 122 9.58 -7.24 -12.78
CA PHE A 122 10.55 -8.18 -12.20
C PHE A 122 10.80 -7.90 -10.72
N PRO A 123 11.04 -8.96 -9.92
CA PRO A 123 11.37 -8.80 -8.51
C PRO A 123 12.83 -8.35 -8.33
N PHE A 124 13.11 -7.65 -7.24
CA PHE A 124 14.45 -7.30 -6.83
C PHE A 124 14.67 -7.50 -5.33
N GLU A 125 15.94 -7.69 -4.97
CA GLU A 125 16.43 -7.71 -3.59
C GLU A 125 17.76 -6.95 -3.56
N ARG A 126 17.89 -5.91 -2.73
CA ARG A 126 19.12 -5.10 -2.65
C ARG A 126 20.33 -5.90 -2.16
N ARG A 127 20.12 -6.87 -1.25
CA ARG A 127 21.20 -7.75 -0.75
C ARG A 127 21.81 -8.63 -1.85
N ALA A 128 21.03 -8.90 -2.90
CA ALA A 128 21.45 -9.68 -4.07
C ALA A 128 21.18 -8.87 -5.35
N ALA A 129 21.56 -7.58 -5.34
CA ALA A 129 21.31 -6.65 -6.42
C ALA A 129 21.90 -7.16 -7.73
N LYS A 130 21.14 -7.00 -8.82
CA LYS A 130 21.54 -7.36 -10.17
C LYS A 130 21.40 -6.14 -11.07
N ASP A 131 22.17 -6.12 -12.15
CA ASP A 131 22.00 -5.13 -13.20
C ASP A 131 20.88 -5.55 -14.15
N LEU A 132 20.18 -4.55 -14.68
CA LEU A 132 19.36 -4.71 -15.87
C LEU A 132 20.25 -4.52 -17.10
N LEU A 133 20.45 -5.60 -17.85
CA LEU A 133 21.12 -5.61 -19.14
C LEU A 133 20.11 -5.27 -20.23
N VAL A 134 20.45 -4.26 -21.03
CA VAL A 134 19.70 -3.81 -22.20
C VAL A 134 20.52 -4.11 -23.44
N GLU A 135 19.98 -4.94 -24.32
CA GLU A 135 20.62 -5.31 -25.58
C GLU A 135 19.72 -4.92 -26.75
N LEU A 136 20.25 -4.10 -27.64
CA LEU A 136 19.60 -3.68 -28.85
C LEU A 136 20.26 -4.36 -30.05
N GLU A 137 19.50 -5.17 -30.77
CA GLU A 137 19.87 -5.72 -32.07
C GLU A 137 19.12 -4.95 -33.16
N VAL A 138 19.85 -4.46 -34.15
CA VAL A 138 19.30 -3.75 -35.32
C VAL A 138 19.84 -4.46 -36.55
N PHE A 139 18.98 -4.96 -37.42
CA PHE A 139 19.37 -5.85 -38.52
C PHE A 139 18.38 -5.79 -39.69
N ASP A 140 18.84 -6.22 -40.86
CA ASP A 140 17.96 -6.42 -42.02
C ASP A 140 17.53 -7.88 -42.11
N LYS A 141 16.33 -8.11 -42.63
CA LYS A 141 15.79 -9.46 -42.79
C LYS A 141 15.84 -9.86 -44.26
N MET A 142 16.76 -10.76 -44.59
CA MET A 142 16.75 -11.44 -45.88
C MET A 142 16.21 -12.86 -45.69
N PHE A 143 14.95 -13.08 -46.09
CA PHE A 143 14.21 -14.33 -45.85
C PHE A 143 14.14 -14.70 -44.35
N LEU A 144 14.78 -15.82 -43.96
CA LEU A 144 14.87 -16.33 -42.58
C LEU A 144 16.18 -15.94 -41.88
N GLN A 145 17.11 -15.27 -42.58
CA GLN A 145 18.42 -14.91 -42.04
C GLN A 145 18.46 -13.44 -41.62
N ARG A 146 19.21 -13.18 -40.55
CA ARG A 146 19.53 -11.81 -40.11
C ARG A 146 20.82 -11.38 -40.80
N LYS A 147 20.78 -10.25 -41.48
CA LYS A 147 21.91 -9.68 -42.20
C LYS A 147 22.32 -8.35 -41.55
N ASP A 148 23.62 -8.05 -41.60
CA ASP A 148 24.23 -6.80 -41.14
C ASP A 148 23.79 -6.40 -39.71
N MET A 149 23.76 -7.40 -38.82
CA MET A 149 23.30 -7.22 -37.45
C MET A 149 24.29 -6.38 -36.65
N ILE A 150 23.79 -5.26 -36.13
CA ILE A 150 24.49 -4.43 -35.15
C ILE A 150 23.92 -4.74 -33.78
N ARG A 151 24.81 -4.93 -32.80
CA ARG A 151 24.44 -5.21 -31.41
C ARG A 151 25.01 -4.13 -30.49
N LEU A 152 24.13 -3.39 -29.83
CA LEU A 152 24.51 -2.42 -28.80
C LEU A 152 24.11 -2.96 -27.43
N VAL A 153 24.97 -2.76 -26.44
CA VAL A 153 24.74 -3.25 -25.09
C VAL A 153 24.94 -2.11 -24.10
N GLY A 154 24.04 -2.02 -23.13
CA GLY A 154 24.15 -1.16 -21.97
C GLY A 154 23.67 -1.87 -20.72
N LYS A 155 24.07 -1.36 -19.56
CA LYS A 155 23.69 -1.89 -18.25
C LYS A 155 23.25 -0.73 -17.38
N VAL A 156 22.27 -0.98 -16.53
CA VAL A 156 21.82 -0.05 -15.50
C VAL A 156 21.71 -0.81 -14.18
N SER A 157 22.28 -0.24 -13.12
CA SER A 157 22.27 -0.86 -11.80
C SER A 157 20.88 -0.75 -11.15
N LEU A 158 20.62 -1.60 -10.16
CA LEU A 158 19.38 -1.53 -9.40
C LEU A 158 19.18 -0.13 -8.76
N ASP A 159 20.22 0.46 -8.19
CA ASP A 159 20.11 1.78 -7.54
C ASP A 159 19.69 2.89 -8.50
N GLN A 160 20.08 2.79 -9.78
CA GLN A 160 19.64 3.72 -10.83
C GLN A 160 18.20 3.47 -11.29
N LEU A 161 17.65 2.28 -11.06
CA LEU A 161 16.26 1.94 -11.35
C LEU A 161 15.32 2.30 -10.20
N LEU A 162 15.79 2.28 -8.95
CA LEU A 162 14.97 2.62 -7.79
C LEU A 162 14.78 4.13 -7.65
N PRO A 163 13.67 4.59 -7.05
CA PRO A 163 13.49 6.00 -6.71
C PRO A 163 14.64 6.53 -5.85
N PRO A 164 15.08 7.78 -6.07
CA PRO A 164 16.11 8.38 -5.24
C PRO A 164 15.62 8.49 -3.79
N THR A 165 16.57 8.48 -2.84
CA THR A 165 16.36 8.37 -1.38
C THR A 165 15.42 9.41 -0.77
N ASN A 166 15.18 10.50 -1.48
CA ASN A 166 14.43 11.68 -1.06
C ASN A 166 13.25 11.98 -2.01
N SER A 167 12.91 11.03 -2.88
CA SER A 167 11.73 11.11 -3.73
C SER A 167 10.47 10.87 -2.92
N LYS A 168 9.45 11.71 -3.12
CA LYS A 168 8.07 11.42 -2.70
C LYS A 168 7.37 10.44 -3.64
N SER A 169 7.91 10.28 -4.86
CA SER A 169 7.34 9.44 -5.89
C SER A 169 7.97 8.05 -5.87
N ALA A 170 7.12 7.04 -6.05
CA ALA A 170 7.54 5.67 -6.30
C ALA A 170 8.08 5.47 -7.74
N HIS A 171 8.05 6.52 -8.55
CA HIS A 171 8.50 6.51 -9.94
C HIS A 171 9.94 7.00 -10.07
N ASN A 172 10.61 6.50 -11.11
CA ASN A 172 11.93 6.94 -11.50
C ASN A 172 12.14 6.78 -13.01
N VAL A 173 13.04 7.55 -13.60
CA VAL A 173 13.44 7.42 -15.00
C VAL A 173 14.93 7.13 -15.05
N ALA A 174 15.29 5.95 -15.56
CA ALA A 174 16.67 5.52 -15.69
C ALA A 174 17.11 5.61 -17.15
N ASP A 175 18.23 6.27 -17.42
CA ASP A 175 18.81 6.37 -18.75
C ASP A 175 19.96 5.39 -18.94
N VAL A 176 19.89 4.61 -20.01
CA VAL A 176 20.88 3.59 -20.37
C VAL A 176 21.53 3.96 -21.69
N SER A 177 22.84 4.24 -21.64
CA SER A 177 23.64 4.39 -22.85
C SER A 177 24.04 3.01 -23.39
N LEU A 178 23.66 2.73 -24.62
CA LEU A 178 24.04 1.51 -25.33
C LEU A 178 25.23 1.82 -26.24
N ARG A 179 26.23 0.95 -26.24
CA ARG A 179 27.43 1.09 -27.10
C ARG A 179 27.74 -0.22 -27.81
N SER A 180 28.29 -0.12 -29.02
CA SER A 180 28.89 -1.25 -29.71
C SER A 180 30.32 -1.45 -29.21
N LYS A 181 30.76 -2.70 -29.05
CA LYS A 181 32.18 -3.01 -28.75
C LYS A 181 33.01 -3.29 -29.99
N ASP A 182 32.37 -3.59 -31.11
CA ASP A 182 33.00 -4.30 -32.24
C ASP A 182 32.89 -3.54 -33.57
N THR A 183 32.49 -2.27 -33.57
CA THR A 183 32.32 -1.47 -34.80
C THR A 183 32.98 -0.10 -34.67
N ASP A 184 33.75 0.28 -35.70
CA ASP A 184 34.36 1.60 -35.88
C ASP A 184 33.67 2.29 -37.08
N PRO A 185 33.07 3.49 -36.96
CA PRO A 185 32.99 4.35 -35.77
C PRO A 185 32.10 3.80 -34.65
N GLU A 186 32.37 4.24 -33.41
CA GLU A 186 31.61 3.85 -32.20
C GLU A 186 30.14 4.26 -32.35
N MET A 187 29.27 3.26 -32.47
CA MET A 187 27.82 3.48 -32.53
C MET A 187 27.24 3.47 -31.12
N SER A 188 26.33 4.42 -30.85
CA SER A 188 25.61 4.52 -29.59
C SER A 188 24.12 4.72 -29.79
N ALA A 189 23.33 4.29 -28.81
CA ALA A 189 21.91 4.62 -28.70
C ALA A 189 21.57 4.91 -27.23
N ARG A 190 20.43 5.53 -26.96
CA ARG A 190 19.97 5.80 -25.59
C ARG A 190 18.60 5.18 -25.34
N VAL A 191 18.47 4.50 -24.21
CA VAL A 191 17.19 3.94 -23.75
C VAL A 191 16.82 4.61 -22.43
N SER A 192 15.68 5.30 -22.40
CA SER A 192 15.09 5.81 -21.16
C SER A 192 14.02 4.82 -20.68
N ILE A 193 14.16 4.34 -19.45
CA ILE A 193 13.26 3.36 -18.82
C ILE A 193 12.52 4.06 -17.69
N THR A 194 11.20 4.20 -17.82
CA THR A 194 10.36 4.67 -16.72
C THR A 194 10.04 3.48 -15.84
N THR A 195 10.23 3.63 -14.53
CA THR A 195 10.04 2.59 -13.54
C THR A 195 9.11 3.06 -12.43
N SER A 196 8.45 2.11 -11.78
CA SER A 196 7.81 2.30 -10.49
C SER A 196 8.04 1.10 -9.59
N VAL A 197 7.98 1.30 -8.27
CA VAL A 197 8.30 0.24 -7.30
C VAL A 197 7.09 -0.08 -6.43
N THR A 198 6.85 -1.37 -6.23
CA THR A 198 5.89 -1.85 -5.23
C THR A 198 6.56 -2.77 -4.21
N LEU A 199 6.16 -2.64 -2.95
CA LEU A 199 6.66 -3.45 -1.86
C LEU A 199 5.69 -4.60 -1.55
N ASN A 200 6.24 -5.80 -1.39
CA ASN A 200 5.49 -6.99 -0.98
C ASN A 200 5.92 -7.39 0.43
N ARG A 201 5.58 -6.54 1.41
CA ARG A 201 5.95 -6.74 2.82
C ARG A 201 5.30 -8.01 3.37
N GLU A 202 6.08 -8.84 4.05
CA GLU A 202 5.57 -10.04 4.72
C GLU A 202 5.57 -9.79 6.23
N LEU A 203 4.46 -9.24 6.71
CA LEU A 203 4.37 -8.71 8.06
C LEU A 203 3.82 -9.75 9.02
N GLN A 204 4.56 -10.01 10.10
CA GLN A 204 4.12 -10.80 11.23
C GLN A 204 3.84 -9.89 12.42
N LEU A 205 2.64 -9.99 12.99
CA LEU A 205 2.31 -9.35 14.25
C LEU A 205 2.79 -10.23 15.41
N ILE A 206 3.58 -9.64 16.29
CA ILE A 206 4.03 -10.21 17.55
C ILE A 206 3.28 -9.45 18.65
N ALA A 207 2.38 -10.17 19.32
CA ALA A 207 1.69 -9.67 20.50
C ALA A 207 2.71 -9.24 21.56
N GLY A 208 2.42 -8.13 22.23
CA GLY A 208 3.28 -7.59 23.26
C GLY A 208 2.49 -7.26 24.50
N GLU A 209 2.86 -6.19 25.18
CA GLU A 209 2.37 -5.85 26.51
C GLU A 209 1.06 -5.08 26.46
N PHE A 210 0.27 -5.26 27.51
CA PHE A 210 -0.95 -4.50 27.75
C PHE A 210 -0.80 -3.79 29.09
N MET A 211 -1.08 -2.49 29.11
CA MET A 211 -1.01 -1.68 30.31
C MET A 211 -2.17 -0.68 30.38
N GLU A 212 -2.64 -0.44 31.59
CA GLU A 212 -3.45 0.73 31.90
C GLU A 212 -2.52 1.93 32.16
N HIS A 213 -2.87 3.08 31.60
CA HIS A 213 -2.04 4.28 31.67
C HIS A 213 -2.90 5.50 31.98
N GLN A 214 -2.52 6.27 33.00
CA GLN A 214 -3.15 7.54 33.30
C GLN A 214 -2.55 8.63 32.40
N VAL A 215 -3.40 9.35 31.68
CA VAL A 215 -2.96 10.36 30.71
C VAL A 215 -2.48 11.61 31.44
N GLN A 216 -1.21 11.97 31.24
CA GLN A 216 -0.63 13.20 31.77
C GLN A 216 -1.00 14.40 30.89
N SER A 217 -1.49 15.49 31.48
CA SER A 217 -2.11 16.62 30.77
C SER A 217 -1.25 17.31 29.71
N ASP A 218 0.09 17.23 29.81
CA ASP A 218 1.04 17.83 28.86
C ASP A 218 1.87 16.81 28.06
N SER A 219 1.44 15.55 28.04
CA SER A 219 2.13 14.51 27.27
C SER A 219 1.73 14.52 25.79
N HIS A 220 2.62 14.05 24.91
CA HIS A 220 2.28 13.78 23.51
C HIS A 220 1.08 12.82 23.40
N LEU A 221 0.98 11.83 24.29
CA LEU A 221 -0.18 10.93 24.33
C LEU A 221 -1.48 11.70 24.61
N SER A 222 -1.48 12.67 25.53
CA SER A 222 -2.65 13.53 25.80
C SER A 222 -3.08 14.29 24.55
N TYR A 223 -2.12 14.87 23.83
CA TYR A 223 -2.38 15.54 22.56
C TYR A 223 -3.02 14.61 21.51
N LEU A 224 -2.45 13.41 21.31
CA LEU A 224 -3.01 12.42 20.38
C LEU A 224 -4.42 11.97 20.79
N CYS A 225 -4.64 11.73 22.09
CA CYS A 225 -5.97 11.42 22.62
C CYS A 225 -6.95 12.57 22.36
N GLN A 226 -6.55 13.82 22.52
CA GLN A 226 -7.40 14.98 22.27
C GLN A 226 -7.76 15.10 20.78
N CYS A 227 -6.83 14.78 19.87
CA CYS A 227 -7.09 14.77 18.44
C CYS A 227 -8.06 13.66 18.02
N ALA A 228 -7.86 12.44 18.54
CA ALA A 228 -8.54 11.23 18.10
C ALA A 228 -9.85 10.90 18.85
N ALA A 229 -10.06 11.45 20.05
CA ALA A 229 -11.24 11.14 20.85
C ALA A 229 -12.50 11.82 20.29
N LEU A 230 -13.60 11.07 20.22
CA LEU A 230 -14.91 11.63 19.88
C LEU A 230 -15.53 12.36 21.08
N ASN A 231 -15.22 11.95 22.31
CA ASN A 231 -15.61 12.65 23.53
C ASN A 231 -14.41 13.42 24.13
N ARG A 232 -14.04 14.53 23.50
CA ARG A 232 -12.90 15.36 23.93
C ARG A 232 -13.09 15.97 25.33
N GLY A 233 -14.33 16.28 25.71
CA GLY A 233 -14.65 16.81 27.04
C GLY A 233 -14.42 15.81 28.17
N GLY A 234 -14.28 14.52 27.86
CA GLY A 234 -13.95 13.48 28.83
C GLY A 234 -12.45 13.37 29.17
N LEU A 235 -11.58 14.15 28.50
CA LEU A 235 -10.15 14.15 28.77
C LEU A 235 -9.86 15.04 29.98
N THR A 236 -9.62 14.43 31.13
CA THR A 236 -9.27 15.07 32.40
C THR A 236 -7.92 14.54 32.89
N PRO A 237 -7.27 15.19 33.87
CA PRO A 237 -5.99 14.72 34.44
C PRO A 237 -6.06 13.32 35.08
N THR A 238 -7.26 12.80 35.33
CA THR A 238 -7.50 11.46 35.90
C THR A 238 -7.92 10.43 34.86
N THR A 239 -8.00 10.81 33.59
CA THR A 239 -8.44 9.90 32.54
C THR A 239 -7.43 8.77 32.36
N THR A 240 -7.95 7.54 32.39
CA THR A 240 -7.16 6.34 32.08
C THR A 240 -7.45 5.87 30.65
N VAL A 241 -6.39 5.42 30.00
CA VAL A 241 -6.42 4.76 28.69
C VAL A 241 -5.75 3.40 28.81
N HIS A 242 -6.20 2.47 27.98
CA HIS A 242 -5.61 1.14 27.87
C HIS A 242 -4.72 1.11 26.64
N ILE A 243 -3.47 0.69 26.81
CA ILE A 243 -2.47 0.66 25.74
C ILE A 243 -2.00 -0.77 25.56
N ALA A 244 -2.21 -1.33 24.37
CA ALA A 244 -1.58 -2.56 23.92
C ALA A 244 -0.42 -2.21 22.99
N THR A 245 0.80 -2.62 23.32
CA THR A 245 1.99 -2.41 22.48
C THR A 245 2.36 -3.73 21.82
N HIS A 246 2.49 -3.71 20.50
CA HIS A 246 2.82 -4.86 19.67
C HIS A 246 4.04 -4.55 18.80
N SER A 247 4.66 -5.60 18.26
CA SER A 247 5.69 -5.46 17.23
C SER A 247 5.19 -6.06 15.93
N VAL A 248 5.30 -5.32 14.84
CA VAL A 248 5.09 -5.85 13.50
C VAL A 248 6.46 -5.99 12.85
N VAL A 249 6.82 -7.22 12.47
CA VAL A 249 8.12 -7.53 11.89
C VAL A 249 7.93 -8.00 10.47
N ASP A 250 8.67 -7.42 9.54
CA ASP A 250 8.85 -7.98 8.22
C ASP A 250 9.77 -9.20 8.31
N THR A 251 9.24 -10.38 7.99
CA THR A 251 9.97 -11.64 8.11
C THR A 251 11.10 -11.79 7.09
N ARG A 252 11.13 -10.97 6.03
CA ARG A 252 12.12 -11.07 4.95
C ARG A 252 13.35 -10.22 5.18
N ASP A 253 13.18 -8.97 5.59
CA ASP A 253 14.32 -8.07 5.82
C ASP A 253 14.56 -7.70 7.29
N GLY A 254 13.65 -8.11 8.20
CA GLY A 254 13.74 -7.84 9.62
C GLY A 254 13.32 -6.42 10.02
N ALA A 255 12.72 -5.65 9.11
CA ALA A 255 12.17 -4.33 9.44
C ALA A 255 11.14 -4.47 10.57
N ARG A 256 11.30 -3.70 11.63
CA ARG A 256 10.44 -3.75 12.82
C ARG A 256 9.72 -2.43 13.01
N TYR A 257 8.42 -2.54 13.25
CA TYR A 257 7.53 -1.45 13.58
C TYR A 257 6.93 -1.70 14.96
N THR A 258 6.74 -0.64 15.74
CA THR A 258 5.99 -0.72 16.99
C THR A 258 4.57 -0.27 16.72
N VAL A 259 3.58 -1.09 17.09
CA VAL A 259 2.16 -0.76 16.92
C VAL A 259 1.55 -0.60 18.30
N GLN A 260 1.02 0.57 18.61
CA GLN A 260 0.32 0.82 19.86
C GLN A 260 -1.17 0.98 19.60
N VAL A 261 -2.00 0.18 20.25
CA VAL A 261 -3.45 0.32 20.26
C VAL A 261 -3.83 1.02 21.55
N VAL A 262 -4.34 2.25 21.46
CA VAL A 262 -4.81 3.04 22.61
C VAL A 262 -6.33 3.06 22.59
N HIS A 263 -6.94 2.70 23.72
CA HIS A 263 -8.38 2.58 23.84
C HIS A 263 -8.91 3.21 25.14
N SER A 264 -10.01 3.95 25.04
CA SER A 264 -10.79 4.39 26.19
C SER A 264 -12.26 4.52 25.83
N ALA A 265 -13.09 3.74 26.52
CA ALA A 265 -14.54 3.80 26.35
C ALA A 265 -15.11 5.16 26.77
N ALA A 266 -14.62 5.74 27.87
CA ALA A 266 -15.06 7.04 28.37
C ALA A 266 -14.81 8.17 27.37
N LEU A 267 -13.69 8.10 26.64
CA LEU A 267 -13.32 9.07 25.61
C LEU A 267 -13.93 8.78 24.24
N LEU A 268 -14.65 7.66 24.07
CA LEU A 268 -15.00 7.16 22.74
C LEU A 268 -13.77 7.10 21.82
N LEU A 269 -12.66 6.59 22.37
CA LEU A 269 -11.35 6.59 21.72
C LEU A 269 -10.94 5.17 21.38
N SER A 270 -10.58 4.95 20.13
CA SER A 270 -9.78 3.81 19.69
C SER A 270 -8.82 4.32 18.63
N MET A 271 -7.53 4.22 18.91
CA MET A 271 -6.48 4.68 18.02
C MET A 271 -5.39 3.61 17.90
N ILE A 272 -4.76 3.56 16.73
CA ILE A 272 -3.65 2.68 16.41
C ILE A 272 -2.51 3.58 15.94
N LEU A 273 -1.38 3.54 16.64
CA LEU A 273 -0.19 4.33 16.34
C LEU A 273 0.87 3.38 15.80
N VAL A 274 1.46 3.71 14.66
CA VAL A 274 2.52 2.92 14.03
C VAL A 274 3.80 3.72 14.06
N TYR A 275 4.79 3.20 14.78
CA TYR A 275 6.11 3.79 14.91
C TYR A 275 7.16 3.02 14.12
N GLY A 276 8.08 3.76 13.50
CA GLY A 276 9.26 3.21 12.84
C GLY A 276 10.37 2.81 13.82
N ARG A 277 11.52 2.43 13.27
CA ARG A 277 12.71 1.98 14.04
C ARG A 277 13.22 3.02 15.04
N GLU A 278 13.13 4.29 14.68
CA GLU A 278 13.60 5.42 15.50
C GLU A 278 12.50 5.95 16.44
N HIS A 279 11.45 5.17 16.70
CA HIS A 279 10.27 5.58 17.49
C HIS A 279 9.55 6.83 16.98
N ARG A 280 9.70 7.11 15.68
CA ARG A 280 8.99 8.17 14.97
C ARG A 280 7.65 7.68 14.45
N LEU A 281 6.61 8.49 14.62
CA LEU A 281 5.25 8.15 14.20
C LEU A 281 5.16 8.18 12.67
N LEU A 282 4.77 7.06 12.07
CA LEU A 282 4.67 6.90 10.61
C LEU A 282 3.22 7.02 10.13
N ALA A 283 2.30 6.45 10.89
CA ALA A 283 0.88 6.47 10.59
C ALA A 283 0.06 6.36 11.88
N MET A 284 -1.15 6.90 11.83
CA MET A 284 -2.15 6.75 12.87
C MET A 284 -3.44 6.29 12.21
N ALA A 285 -4.15 5.36 12.84
CA ALA A 285 -5.55 5.12 12.54
C ALA A 285 -6.36 5.47 13.77
N HIS A 286 -7.51 6.12 13.62
CA HIS A 286 -8.38 6.35 14.76
C HIS A 286 -9.85 6.34 14.38
N LEU A 287 -10.68 6.05 15.39
CA LEU A 287 -12.12 6.04 15.26
C LEU A 287 -12.63 7.41 14.82
N ILE A 288 -13.52 7.41 13.83
CA ILE A 288 -14.27 8.58 13.38
C ILE A 288 -15.77 8.37 13.61
N GLY A 289 -16.46 9.48 13.91
CA GLY A 289 -17.89 9.48 14.13
C GLY A 289 -18.69 9.52 12.82
N ALA A 290 -20.00 9.29 12.93
CA ALA A 290 -20.93 9.41 11.79
C ALA A 290 -21.05 10.85 11.27
N ASP A 291 -20.65 11.84 12.09
CA ASP A 291 -20.55 13.25 11.75
C ASP A 291 -19.37 13.57 10.82
N SER A 292 -18.39 12.66 10.72
CA SER A 292 -17.19 12.82 9.89
C SER A 292 -17.33 12.21 8.49
N LEU A 293 -18.42 11.48 8.24
CA LEU A 293 -18.71 10.80 6.97
C LEU A 293 -20.05 11.27 6.42
N PRO A 294 -20.26 11.24 5.09
CA PRO A 294 -21.58 11.48 4.53
C PRO A 294 -22.56 10.41 5.04
N SER A 295 -23.81 10.80 5.27
CA SER A 295 -24.89 9.85 5.45
C SER A 295 -25.23 9.19 4.11
N ARG A 296 -25.82 7.99 4.14
CA ARG A 296 -26.25 7.29 2.91
C ARG A 296 -27.16 8.16 2.04
N ASP A 297 -28.03 8.94 2.68
CA ASP A 297 -29.02 9.77 1.98
C ASP A 297 -28.41 11.07 1.42
N GLN A 298 -27.19 11.43 1.86
CA GLN A 298 -26.39 12.51 1.26
C GLN A 298 -25.61 12.05 0.02
N LEU A 299 -25.53 10.74 -0.24
CA LEU A 299 -24.83 10.19 -1.39
C LEU A 299 -25.80 9.97 -2.55
N ASP A 300 -25.38 10.38 -3.76
CA ASP A 300 -26.04 9.95 -4.99
C ASP A 300 -26.04 8.42 -5.07
N SER A 301 -27.05 7.83 -5.71
CA SER A 301 -27.12 6.38 -5.93
C SER A 301 -25.89 5.84 -6.66
N ASN A 302 -25.25 6.65 -7.51
CA ASN A 302 -24.01 6.30 -8.20
C ASN A 302 -22.75 6.41 -7.33
N LEU A 303 -22.84 7.04 -6.15
CA LEU A 303 -21.74 7.30 -5.22
C LEU A 303 -21.82 6.44 -3.95
N GLN A 304 -22.64 5.39 -3.93
CA GLN A 304 -22.77 4.48 -2.79
C GLN A 304 -21.46 3.73 -2.43
N PHE A 305 -20.45 3.79 -3.31
CA PHE A 305 -19.11 3.28 -3.02
C PHE A 305 -18.31 4.20 -2.08
N LEU A 306 -18.76 5.43 -1.80
CA LEU A 306 -18.13 6.30 -0.81
C LEU A 306 -18.42 5.80 0.61
N PRO A 307 -17.44 5.94 1.54
CA PRO A 307 -17.59 5.46 2.90
C PRO A 307 -18.69 6.24 3.62
N HIS A 308 -19.66 5.51 4.17
CA HIS A 308 -20.74 6.03 4.99
C HIS A 308 -21.08 5.01 6.08
N LEU A 309 -21.65 5.48 7.19
CA LEU A 309 -22.20 4.62 8.23
C LEU A 309 -23.72 4.51 8.02
N SER A 310 -24.19 3.31 7.72
CA SER A 310 -25.61 2.99 7.50
C SER A 310 -26.25 2.41 8.77
N ASN A 311 -25.48 1.81 9.66
CA ASN A 311 -26.00 1.09 10.82
C ASN A 311 -25.26 1.47 12.10
N ALA A 312 -25.97 1.43 13.24
CA ALA A 312 -25.41 1.76 14.55
C ALA A 312 -24.36 0.76 15.07
N ASP A 313 -24.25 -0.42 14.46
CA ASP A 313 -23.23 -1.45 14.75
C ASP A 313 -21.97 -1.29 13.88
N GLU A 314 -21.96 -0.35 12.93
CA GLU A 314 -20.80 -0.04 12.10
C GLU A 314 -19.88 0.96 12.79
N ARG A 315 -18.57 0.76 12.64
CA ARG A 315 -17.55 1.72 13.07
C ARG A 315 -16.60 1.99 11.92
N ALA A 316 -16.10 3.21 11.82
CA ALA A 316 -15.11 3.59 10.83
C ALA A 316 -13.85 4.11 11.49
N PHE A 317 -12.71 3.77 10.91
CA PHE A 317 -11.41 4.33 11.23
C PHE A 317 -10.92 5.11 10.02
N VAL A 318 -10.42 6.32 10.23
CA VAL A 318 -9.55 6.98 9.24
C VAL A 318 -8.12 6.55 9.49
N ILE A 319 -7.37 6.31 8.42
CA ILE A 319 -5.94 6.07 8.44
C ILE A 319 -5.27 7.31 7.88
N VAL A 320 -4.42 7.93 8.69
CA VAL A 320 -3.68 9.15 8.35
C VAL A 320 -2.18 8.90 8.42
N ASN A 321 -1.45 9.55 7.53
CA ASN A 321 0.00 9.59 7.53
C ASN A 321 0.46 11.03 7.27
N ARG A 322 1.76 11.24 7.03
CA ARG A 322 2.32 12.57 6.73
C ARG A 322 1.64 13.30 5.57
N ASP A 323 1.15 12.56 4.57
CA ASP A 323 0.61 13.12 3.34
C ASP A 323 -0.90 13.43 3.43
N GLY A 324 -1.56 12.99 4.51
CA GLY A 324 -3.00 13.23 4.72
C GLY A 324 -3.77 11.96 5.06
N ASP A 325 -5.06 12.02 4.75
CA ASP A 325 -5.98 10.90 4.90
C ASP A 325 -5.71 9.89 3.78
N TYR A 326 -5.20 8.73 4.16
CA TYR A 326 -4.78 7.67 3.22
C TYR A 326 -5.91 6.71 2.89
N ALA A 327 -6.66 6.28 3.91
CA ALA A 327 -7.69 5.27 3.78
C ALA A 327 -8.78 5.40 4.85
N ILE A 328 -9.95 4.84 4.58
CA ILE A 328 -10.99 4.63 5.58
C ILE A 328 -11.24 3.13 5.70
N VAL A 329 -11.31 2.62 6.92
CA VAL A 329 -11.65 1.23 7.22
C VAL A 329 -12.96 1.20 7.97
N LYS A 330 -13.98 0.64 7.34
CA LYS A 330 -15.30 0.44 7.94
C LYS A 330 -15.43 -1.00 8.38
N GLY A 331 -15.86 -1.23 9.62
CA GLY A 331 -16.04 -2.57 10.19
C GLY A 331 -17.43 -2.78 10.77
N ARG A 332 -17.95 -4.01 10.66
CA ARG A 332 -19.19 -4.45 11.29
C ARG A 332 -19.08 -5.89 11.77
N TRP A 333 -19.37 -6.12 13.05
CA TRP A 333 -19.38 -7.49 13.59
C TRP A 333 -20.75 -8.14 13.37
N THR A 334 -20.78 -9.40 12.92
CA THR A 334 -22.02 -10.13 12.64
C THR A 334 -21.97 -11.55 13.19
N GLY A 335 -23.13 -12.13 13.52
CA GLY A 335 -23.23 -13.55 13.88
C GLY A 335 -22.63 -13.94 15.24
N PHE A 336 -22.29 -12.97 16.09
CA PHE A 336 -21.91 -13.26 17.48
C PHE A 336 -23.11 -13.74 18.28
N SER A 337 -22.96 -14.85 18.98
CA SER A 337 -23.95 -15.34 19.93
C SER A 337 -23.26 -15.86 21.19
N ARG A 338 -23.72 -15.42 22.36
CA ARG A 338 -23.22 -15.96 23.63
C ARG A 338 -23.72 -17.38 23.80
N LYS A 339 -22.87 -18.25 24.36
CA LYS A 339 -23.27 -19.61 24.76
C LYS A 339 -24.44 -19.49 25.74
N GLN A 340 -25.56 -20.14 25.42
CA GLN A 340 -26.71 -20.15 26.31
C GLN A 340 -26.64 -21.40 27.20
N PRO A 341 -26.63 -21.23 28.54
CA PRO A 341 -26.69 -22.37 29.44
C PRO A 341 -28.00 -23.14 29.22
N ALA A 342 -27.94 -24.47 29.28
CA ALA A 342 -29.14 -25.29 29.17
C ALA A 342 -29.88 -25.38 30.51
N ALA A 343 -31.21 -25.47 30.43
CA ALA A 343 -32.03 -25.97 31.52
C ALA A 343 -31.73 -27.46 31.79
N LYS A 344 -32.04 -27.93 33.00
CA LYS A 344 -31.78 -29.32 33.44
C LYS A 344 -32.40 -30.31 32.44
N GLY A 345 -31.56 -31.17 31.84
CA GLY A 345 -31.99 -32.18 30.85
C GLY A 345 -31.87 -31.76 29.38
N GLN A 346 -31.44 -30.54 29.05
CA GLN A 346 -31.21 -30.10 27.67
C GLN A 346 -29.72 -29.91 27.35
N LYS A 347 -29.35 -29.98 26.06
CA LYS A 347 -28.01 -29.63 25.58
C LYS A 347 -27.89 -28.11 25.45
N ALA A 348 -26.80 -27.54 25.97
CA ALA A 348 -26.52 -26.11 25.87
C ALA A 348 -26.37 -25.71 24.40
N LYS A 349 -26.92 -24.55 24.01
CA LYS A 349 -26.68 -23.99 22.68
C LYS A 349 -25.26 -23.43 22.64
N PRO A 350 -24.40 -23.91 21.70
CA PRO A 350 -23.06 -23.37 21.56
C PRO A 350 -23.14 -21.88 21.18
N GLY A 351 -22.21 -21.09 21.71
CA GLY A 351 -22.04 -19.72 21.26
C GLY A 351 -21.29 -19.67 19.93
N SER A 352 -21.41 -18.55 19.23
CA SER A 352 -20.68 -18.23 18.01
C SER A 352 -19.82 -16.99 18.26
N ALA A 353 -18.55 -17.04 17.87
CA ALA A 353 -17.70 -15.86 17.87
C ALA A 353 -18.19 -14.81 16.86
N GLY A 354 -18.91 -15.24 15.81
CA GLY A 354 -19.28 -14.37 14.70
C GLY A 354 -18.08 -14.07 13.79
N ARG A 355 -18.24 -13.04 12.97
CA ARG A 355 -17.26 -12.58 12.00
C ARG A 355 -17.27 -11.06 11.89
N LEU A 356 -16.11 -10.49 11.60
CA LEU A 356 -15.95 -9.08 11.25
C LEU A 356 -16.00 -8.94 9.73
N LEU A 357 -16.93 -8.13 9.25
CA LEU A 357 -16.95 -7.65 7.86
C LEU A 357 -16.23 -6.31 7.83
N VAL A 358 -15.28 -6.16 6.91
CA VAL A 358 -14.45 -4.96 6.77
C VAL A 358 -14.48 -4.48 5.33
N ASP A 359 -14.81 -3.21 5.14
CA ASP A 359 -14.63 -2.49 3.87
C ASP A 359 -13.45 -1.54 4.03
N ALA A 360 -12.37 -1.78 3.30
CA ALA A 360 -11.17 -0.94 3.27
C ALA A 360 -11.19 -0.06 2.02
N PHE A 361 -11.44 1.23 2.20
CA PHE A 361 -11.47 2.25 1.17
C PHE A 361 -10.09 2.87 1.03
N ASN A 362 -9.47 2.72 -0.13
CA ASN A 362 -8.25 3.43 -0.48
C ASN A 362 -8.64 4.75 -1.15
N LEU A 363 -8.39 5.87 -0.46
CA LEU A 363 -8.81 7.19 -0.92
C LEU A 363 -7.98 7.67 -2.12
N LEU A 364 -6.72 7.25 -2.21
CA LEU A 364 -5.82 7.62 -3.31
C LEU A 364 -6.16 6.91 -4.62
N LYS A 365 -6.57 5.64 -4.55
CA LYS A 365 -6.88 4.83 -5.74
C LYS A 365 -8.37 4.79 -6.07
N ASN A 366 -9.20 5.35 -5.19
CA ASN A 366 -10.65 5.23 -5.25
C ASN A 366 -11.12 3.77 -5.40
N THR A 367 -10.54 2.87 -4.61
CA THR A 367 -10.87 1.43 -4.63
C THR A 367 -11.34 0.97 -3.27
N VAL A 368 -12.32 0.06 -3.24
CA VAL A 368 -12.77 -0.61 -2.03
C VAL A 368 -12.38 -2.09 -2.05
N GLN A 369 -11.84 -2.58 -0.94
CA GLN A 369 -11.58 -4.00 -0.71
C GLN A 369 -12.47 -4.50 0.43
N LYS A 370 -13.22 -5.58 0.17
CA LYS A 370 -14.05 -6.25 1.18
C LYS A 370 -13.30 -7.42 1.78
N ILE A 371 -13.28 -7.51 3.11
CA ILE A 371 -12.54 -8.50 3.88
C ILE A 371 -13.47 -9.09 4.94
N GLU A 372 -13.45 -10.40 5.12
CA GLU A 372 -14.16 -11.11 6.18
C GLU A 372 -13.15 -11.75 7.12
N VAL A 373 -13.35 -11.59 8.44
CA VAL A 373 -12.48 -12.14 9.49
C VAL A 373 -13.29 -12.97 10.50
N PRO A 374 -12.98 -14.27 10.69
CA PRO A 374 -12.09 -15.07 9.85
C PRO A 374 -12.64 -15.20 8.42
N SER A 375 -11.78 -15.51 7.45
CA SER A 375 -12.21 -15.76 6.08
C SER A 375 -13.19 -16.95 6.01
N PRO A 376 -13.91 -17.15 4.90
CA PRO A 376 -14.76 -18.33 4.70
C PRO A 376 -14.01 -19.67 4.86
N GLU A 377 -12.69 -19.67 4.64
CA GLU A 377 -11.80 -20.82 4.82
C GLU A 377 -11.29 -20.96 6.28
N GLY A 378 -11.72 -20.07 7.18
CA GLY A 378 -11.33 -20.04 8.58
C GLY A 378 -9.99 -19.35 8.85
N SER A 379 -9.35 -18.78 7.83
CA SER A 379 -8.05 -18.11 7.99
C SER A 379 -8.20 -16.71 8.60
N THR A 380 -7.28 -16.39 9.52
CA THR A 380 -7.11 -15.03 10.09
C THR A 380 -5.89 -14.31 9.49
N LEU A 381 -5.27 -14.94 8.49
CA LEU A 381 -4.06 -14.49 7.82
C LEU A 381 -4.47 -13.73 6.55
N PHE A 382 -4.19 -12.43 6.52
CA PHE A 382 -4.52 -11.59 5.38
C PHE A 382 -3.25 -11.20 4.64
N MET A 383 -3.14 -11.69 3.41
CA MET A 383 -2.20 -11.11 2.45
C MET A 383 -2.81 -9.79 1.97
N LEU A 384 -2.37 -8.66 2.53
CA LEU A 384 -2.57 -7.36 1.91
C LEU A 384 -1.74 -7.31 0.63
N LYS A 385 -2.24 -7.94 -0.44
CA LYS A 385 -1.62 -7.87 -1.75
C LYS A 385 -1.73 -6.43 -2.23
N ARG A 386 -0.57 -5.75 -2.31
CA ARG A 386 -0.34 -4.39 -2.85
C ARG A 386 -0.49 -3.26 -1.82
N VAL A 387 0.60 -2.99 -1.10
CA VAL A 387 0.95 -1.59 -0.80
C VAL A 387 1.65 -1.05 -2.05
N CYS A 388 0.88 -0.54 -3.02
CA CYS A 388 1.51 0.33 -4.00
C CYS A 388 1.78 1.64 -3.28
N LEU A 389 3.06 1.99 -3.17
CA LEU A 389 3.44 3.39 -3.06
C LEU A 389 2.88 4.04 -4.33
N ALA A 390 1.81 4.81 -4.20
CA ALA A 390 1.23 5.57 -5.28
C ALA A 390 1.10 7.01 -4.78
N SER A 391 1.64 7.94 -5.55
CA SER A 391 1.34 9.36 -5.48
C SER A 391 1.17 9.85 -6.91
N GLU A 392 0.09 10.60 -7.13
CA GLU A 392 -0.30 11.49 -8.24
C GLU A 392 0.39 11.31 -9.62
#